data_AF-A0A939CH06-F1
#
_entry.id   AF-A0A939CH06-F1
#
_cell.length_a   1.000
_cell.length_b   1.000
_cell.length_c   1.000
_cell.angle_alpha   90.00
_cell.angle_beta   90.00
_cell.angle_gamma   90.00
#
_symmetry.space_group_name_H-M   'P 1'
#
loop_
_entity.id
_entity.type
_entity.pdbx_description
1 polymer ?
#
loop_
_entity_poly.entity_id
_entity_poly.type
_entity_poly.pdbx_seq_one_letter_code
_entity_poly.pdbx_strand_id
1 'polypeptide(L)'
;MKDVAPELLEKLNKTFGQKVVIDPQIRSYKKKLEAGKLTERDCALYIRKMVSIAGSSVTDVMKPKNLPDEKLYWNIAEAVLVPFLKSVINQMNDIAVKTMKESDRKKNINIKVKTIRYPEGQIQSYLNMVVNNSMRAEGEEDEAGN
;
A
#
# COMPACT_ATOMS: atom_id res chain seq x y z
N MET A 1 -8.50 -11.31 25.17
CA MET A 1 -7.98 -11.41 23.78
C MET A 1 -6.89 -10.37 23.65
N LYS A 2 -5.66 -10.75 23.29
CA LYS A 2 -4.56 -9.78 23.08
C LYS A 2 -4.84 -9.04 21.78
N ASP A 3 -4.86 -7.71 21.79
CA ASP A 3 -5.03 -6.92 20.58
C ASP A 3 -3.79 -7.11 19.69
N VAL A 4 -3.97 -7.83 18.59
CA VAL A 4 -2.91 -8.20 17.64
C VAL A 4 -2.72 -7.13 16.56
N ALA A 5 -3.64 -6.17 16.45
CA ALA A 5 -3.60 -5.15 15.40
C ALA A 5 -2.34 -4.25 15.46
N PRO A 6 -1.87 -3.77 16.63
CA PRO A 6 -0.64 -2.97 16.69
C PRO A 6 0.59 -3.74 16.17
N GLU A 7 0.73 -5.00 16.57
CA GLU A 7 1.84 -5.87 16.16
C GLU A 7 1.80 -6.17 14.64
N LEU A 8 0.60 -6.41 14.09
CA LEU A 8 0.40 -6.61 12.66
C LEU A 8 0.72 -5.34 11.85
N LEU A 9 0.30 -4.17 12.33
CA LEU A 9 0.59 -2.90 11.68
C LEU A 9 2.09 -2.60 11.67
N GLU A 10 2.79 -2.83 12.79
CA GLU A 10 4.24 -2.66 12.85
C GLU A 10 4.94 -3.60 11.88
N LYS A 11 4.57 -4.90 11.90
CA LYS A 11 5.13 -5.91 11.00
C LYS A 11 4.89 -5.55 9.53
N LEU A 12 3.68 -5.10 9.19
CA LEU A 12 3.32 -4.68 7.84
C LEU A 12 4.16 -3.48 7.37
N ASN A 13 4.29 -2.45 8.19
CA ASN A 13 5.13 -1.28 7.87
C ASN A 13 6.60 -1.69 7.68
N LYS A 14 7.13 -2.56 8.54
CA LYS A 14 8.51 -3.05 8.44
C LYS A 14 8.74 -3.87 7.18
N THR A 15 7.87 -4.84 6.89
CA THR A 15 7.95 -5.68 5.68
C THR A 15 7.87 -4.81 4.41
N PHE A 16 6.91 -3.88 4.38
CA PHE A 16 6.78 -2.94 3.27
C PHE A 16 8.03 -2.08 3.09
N GLY A 17 8.50 -1.43 4.17
CA GLY A 17 9.67 -0.57 4.15
C GLY A 17 10.92 -1.29 3.68
N GLN A 18 11.15 -2.52 4.15
CA GLN A 18 12.27 -3.35 3.71
C GLN A 18 12.19 -3.63 2.21
N LYS A 19 11.03 -4.09 1.70
CA LYS A 19 10.83 -4.35 0.27
C LYS A 19 11.05 -3.10 -0.58
N VAL A 20 10.56 -1.94 -0.13
CA VAL A 20 10.76 -0.64 -0.82
C VAL A 20 12.24 -0.26 -0.88
N VAL A 21 13.00 -0.44 0.20
CA VAL A 21 14.43 -0.07 0.26
C VAL A 21 15.29 -0.99 -0.62
N ILE A 22 15.01 -2.28 -0.62
CA ILE A 22 15.80 -3.25 -1.39
C ILE A 22 15.46 -3.24 -2.89
N ASP A 23 14.29 -2.71 -3.29
CA ASP A 23 13.84 -2.74 -4.67
C ASP A 23 14.70 -1.83 -5.58
N PRO A 24 15.34 -2.38 -6.63
CA PRO A 24 16.24 -1.63 -7.48
C PRO A 24 15.53 -0.58 -8.35
N GLN A 25 14.26 -0.80 -8.73
CA GLN A 25 13.51 0.14 -9.55
C GLN A 25 13.13 1.37 -8.72
N ILE A 26 12.62 1.16 -7.50
CA ILE A 26 12.34 2.23 -6.54
C ILE A 26 13.60 3.07 -6.30
N ARG A 27 14.74 2.43 -6.04
CA ARG A 27 16.02 3.14 -5.87
C ARG A 27 16.41 3.95 -7.10
N SER A 28 16.25 3.38 -8.30
CA SER A 28 16.55 4.08 -9.55
C SER A 28 15.69 5.34 -9.73
N TYR A 29 14.39 5.25 -9.45
CA TYR A 29 13.49 6.40 -9.51
C TYR A 29 13.84 7.46 -8.47
N LYS A 30 14.17 7.09 -7.23
CA LYS A 30 14.63 8.05 -6.21
C LYS A 30 15.89 8.80 -6.65
N LYS A 31 16.88 8.11 -7.22
CA LYS A 31 18.09 8.75 -7.77
C LYS A 31 17.76 9.71 -8.93
N LYS A 32 16.84 9.32 -9.82
CA LYS A 32 16.37 10.21 -10.90
C LYS A 32 15.68 11.46 -10.34
N LEU A 33 14.91 11.32 -9.26
CA LEU A 33 14.24 12.45 -8.60
C LEU A 33 15.27 13.43 -8.01
N GLU A 34 16.25 12.92 -7.28
CA GLU A 34 17.34 13.72 -6.70
C GLU A 34 18.15 14.46 -7.77
N ALA A 35 18.37 13.82 -8.92
CA ALA A 35 19.03 14.43 -10.06
C ALA A 35 18.13 15.39 -10.86
N GLY A 36 16.87 15.59 -10.48
CA GLY A 36 15.89 16.38 -11.23
C GLY A 36 15.58 15.81 -12.62
N LYS A 37 15.80 14.51 -12.85
CA LYS A 37 15.61 13.81 -14.14
C LYS A 37 14.39 12.88 -14.16
N LEU A 38 13.62 12.81 -13.07
CA LEU A 38 12.44 11.97 -13.01
C LEU A 38 11.36 12.50 -13.96
N THR A 39 10.85 11.63 -14.82
CA THR A 39 9.76 11.95 -15.76
C THR A 39 8.40 11.60 -15.16
N GLU A 40 7.32 12.14 -15.73
CA GLU A 40 5.94 11.75 -15.38
C GLU A 40 5.72 10.24 -15.57
N ARG A 41 6.29 9.66 -16.64
CA ARG A 41 6.26 8.20 -16.88
C ARG A 41 6.99 7.43 -15.76
N ASP A 42 8.17 7.88 -15.35
CA ASP A 42 8.90 7.26 -14.24
C ASP A 42 8.11 7.35 -12.94
N CYS A 43 7.45 8.48 -12.67
CA CYS A 43 6.57 8.65 -11.51
C CYS A 43 5.39 7.65 -11.54
N ALA A 44 4.74 7.47 -12.70
CA ALA A 44 3.66 6.49 -12.83
C ALA A 44 4.13 5.06 -12.57
N LEU A 45 5.32 4.70 -13.07
CA LEU A 45 5.93 3.40 -12.83
C LEU A 45 6.34 3.19 -11.37
N TYR A 46 6.87 4.23 -10.70
CA TYR A 46 7.14 4.20 -9.27
C TYR A 46 5.86 3.93 -8.47
N ILE A 47 4.78 4.67 -8.75
CA ILE A 47 3.49 4.50 -8.06
C ILE A 47 2.97 3.07 -8.24
N ARG A 48 2.97 2.55 -9.47
CA ARG A 48 2.58 1.16 -9.75
C ARG A 48 3.41 0.15 -8.94
N LYS A 49 4.72 0.39 -8.85
CA LYS A 49 5.63 -0.48 -8.11
C LYS A 49 5.36 -0.43 -6.60
N MET A 50 5.11 0.76 -6.04
CA MET A 50 4.73 0.93 -4.64
C MET A 50 3.44 0.17 -4.29
N VAL A 51 2.41 0.26 -5.15
CA VAL A 51 1.15 -0.49 -4.97
C VAL A 51 1.39 -2.00 -4.99
N SER A 52 2.20 -2.48 -5.93
CA SER A 52 2.56 -3.91 -6.02
C SER A 52 3.29 -4.40 -4.75
N ILE A 53 4.26 -3.62 -4.25
CA ILE A 53 4.99 -3.95 -3.02
C ILE A 53 4.04 -3.91 -1.80
N ALA A 54 3.14 -2.94 -1.74
CA ALA A 54 2.14 -2.83 -0.67
C ALA A 54 1.22 -4.05 -0.64
N GLY A 55 0.65 -4.45 -1.79
CA GLY A 55 -0.19 -5.64 -1.91
C GLY A 55 0.55 -6.90 -1.47
N SER A 56 1.77 -7.11 -1.97
CA SER A 56 2.60 -8.26 -1.54
C SER A 56 2.92 -8.24 -0.05
N SER A 57 3.11 -7.07 0.56
CA SER A 57 3.36 -6.94 2.00
C SER A 57 2.13 -7.29 2.83
N VAL A 58 0.94 -6.85 2.39
CA VAL A 58 -0.33 -7.23 3.01
C VAL A 58 -0.52 -8.75 2.93
N THR A 59 -0.35 -9.36 1.76
CA THR A 59 -0.47 -10.82 1.59
C THR A 59 0.50 -11.59 2.48
N ASP A 60 1.71 -11.08 2.74
CA ASP A 60 2.68 -11.76 3.58
C ASP A 60 2.39 -11.67 5.07
N VAL A 61 1.85 -10.53 5.52
CA VAL A 61 1.59 -10.26 6.94
C VAL A 61 0.21 -10.76 7.36
N MET A 62 -0.82 -10.59 6.53
CA MET A 62 -2.21 -10.97 6.81
C MET A 62 -2.54 -12.42 6.44
N LYS A 63 -1.57 -13.34 6.55
CA LYS A 63 -1.80 -14.78 6.35
C LYS A 63 -2.62 -15.34 7.51
N PRO A 64 -3.50 -16.35 7.28
CA PRO A 64 -4.35 -16.96 8.32
C PRO A 64 -3.59 -17.29 9.60
N LYS A 65 -2.43 -17.95 9.51
CA LYS A 65 -1.56 -18.28 10.65
C LYS A 65 -1.08 -17.12 11.54
N ASN A 66 -1.17 -15.87 11.06
CA ASN A 66 -0.79 -14.67 11.82
C ASN A 66 -2.01 -13.95 12.41
N LEU A 67 -3.22 -14.46 12.15
CA LEU A 67 -4.49 -13.87 12.53
C LEU A 67 -5.12 -14.65 13.69
N PRO A 68 -5.96 -14.01 14.53
CA PRO A 68 -6.68 -14.71 15.58
C PRO A 68 -7.71 -15.65 14.95
N ASP A 69 -7.77 -16.88 15.44
CA ASP A 69 -8.64 -17.94 14.92
C ASP A 69 -8.51 -18.12 13.40
N GLU A 70 -7.33 -17.77 12.85
CA GLU A 70 -7.02 -17.77 11.43
C GLU A 70 -7.88 -16.83 10.56
N LYS A 71 -8.62 -15.90 11.19
CA LYS A 71 -9.61 -15.02 10.57
C LYS A 71 -9.24 -13.55 10.61
N LEU A 72 -9.52 -12.86 9.50
CA LEU A 72 -9.41 -11.41 9.41
C LEU A 72 -10.74 -10.74 9.80
N TYR A 73 -10.84 -10.34 11.07
CA TYR A 73 -11.98 -9.57 11.54
C TYR A 73 -11.95 -8.11 11.06
N TRP A 74 -13.13 -7.51 10.93
CA TRP A 74 -13.30 -6.13 10.45
C TRP A 74 -12.48 -5.11 11.24
N ASN A 75 -12.53 -5.18 12.57
CA ASN A 75 -11.79 -4.28 13.46
C ASN A 75 -10.27 -4.38 13.27
N ILE A 76 -9.74 -5.58 13.01
CA ILE A 76 -8.31 -5.79 12.73
C ILE A 76 -7.96 -5.25 11.35
N ALA A 77 -8.78 -5.56 10.32
CA ALA A 77 -8.59 -5.04 8.97
C ALA A 77 -8.58 -3.51 8.96
N GLU A 78 -9.54 -2.88 9.65
CA GLU A 78 -9.63 -1.43 9.78
C GLU A 78 -8.43 -0.83 10.52
N ALA A 79 -8.11 -1.36 11.70
CA ALA A 79 -7.02 -0.85 12.53
C ALA A 79 -5.63 -0.99 11.87
N VAL A 80 -5.45 -1.95 10.97
CA VAL A 80 -4.15 -2.19 10.30
C VAL A 80 -4.10 -1.62 8.89
N LEU A 81 -5.06 -1.95 8.02
CA LEU A 81 -4.97 -1.63 6.60
C LEU A 81 -5.23 -0.15 6.33
N VAL A 82 -6.12 0.51 7.08
CA VAL A 82 -6.42 1.93 6.88
C VAL A 82 -5.19 2.83 7.14
N PRO A 83 -4.53 2.79 8.32
CA PRO A 83 -3.35 3.62 8.54
C PRO A 83 -2.19 3.24 7.61
N PHE A 84 -2.02 1.96 7.28
CA PHE A 84 -1.03 1.52 6.32
C PHE A 84 -1.26 2.11 4.91
N LEU A 85 -2.46 1.96 4.35
CA LEU A 85 -2.79 2.46 3.02
C LEU A 85 -2.70 4.00 2.96
N LYS A 86 -3.10 4.71 4.02
CA LYS A 86 -2.87 6.16 4.15
C LYS A 86 -1.40 6.51 4.04
N SER A 87 -0.52 5.80 4.75
CA SER A 87 0.93 6.01 4.69
C SER A 87 1.47 5.79 3.28
N VAL A 88 1.07 4.70 2.61
CA VAL A 88 1.51 4.40 1.23
C VAL A 88 1.03 5.47 0.25
N ILE A 89 -0.23 5.90 0.33
CA ILE A 89 -0.78 6.97 -0.52
C ILE A 89 -0.05 8.30 -0.30
N ASN A 90 0.29 8.64 0.95
CA ASN A 90 1.07 9.83 1.24
C ASN A 90 2.47 9.79 0.60
N GLN A 91 3.15 8.64 0.64
CA GLN A 91 4.46 8.47 -0.01
C GLN A 91 4.35 8.58 -1.55
N MET A 92 3.28 8.06 -2.15
CA MET A 92 3.01 8.19 -3.59
C MET A 92 2.69 9.64 -3.99
N ASN A 93 1.96 10.36 -3.13
CA ASN A 93 1.68 11.77 -3.35
C ASN A 93 2.93 12.65 -3.27
N ASP A 94 3.82 12.39 -2.31
CA ASP A 94 5.06 13.16 -2.16
C ASP A 94 5.92 13.10 -3.44
N ILE A 95 6.11 11.91 -4.02
CA ILE A 95 6.89 11.80 -5.26
C ILE A 95 6.18 12.45 -6.45
N ALA A 96 4.86 12.34 -6.55
CA ALA A 96 4.09 12.98 -7.61
C ALA A 96 4.24 14.51 -7.53
N VAL A 97 4.13 15.06 -6.32
CA VAL A 97 4.30 16.50 -6.07
C VAL A 97 5.69 16.97 -6.44
N LYS A 98 6.74 16.25 -6.02
CA LYS A 98 8.12 16.60 -6.35
C LYS A 98 8.38 16.53 -7.85
N THR A 99 7.85 15.51 -8.54
CA THR A 99 7.96 15.37 -9.99
C THR A 99 7.31 16.54 -10.72
N MET A 100 6.08 16.91 -10.33
CA MET A 100 5.36 18.02 -10.94
C MET A 100 6.07 19.35 -10.71
N LYS A 101 6.54 19.62 -9.49
CA LYS A 101 7.29 20.85 -9.18
C LYS A 101 8.55 21.00 -10.03
N GLU A 102 9.31 19.93 -10.22
CA GLU A 102 10.50 19.98 -11.09
C GLU A 102 10.15 20.16 -12.57
N SER A 103 9.05 19.56 -13.05
CA SER A 103 8.54 19.75 -14.42
C SER A 103 8.12 21.21 -14.66
N ASP A 104 7.37 21.77 -13.72
CA ASP A 104 6.87 23.15 -13.74
C ASP A 104 8.02 24.17 -13.71
N ARG A 105 8.99 23.96 -12.81
CA ARG A 105 10.22 24.77 -12.74
C ARG A 105 10.98 24.79 -14.06
N LYS A 106 11.13 23.64 -14.72
CA LYS A 106 11.82 23.55 -16.03
C LYS A 106 11.09 24.27 -17.14
N LYS A 107 9.75 24.33 -17.06
CA LYS A 107 8.90 25.00 -18.05
C LYS A 107 8.63 26.48 -17.73
N ASN A 108 9.16 26.98 -16.60
CA ASN A 108 8.86 28.31 -16.06
C ASN A 108 7.35 28.53 -15.86
N ILE A 109 6.63 27.47 -15.47
CA ILE A 109 5.20 27.46 -15.19
C ILE A 109 5.03 27.34 -13.67
N ASN A 110 4.02 28.00 -13.08
CA ASN A 110 3.72 27.90 -11.65
C ASN A 110 2.28 27.44 -11.42
N ILE A 111 2.01 26.15 -11.66
CA ILE A 111 0.68 25.56 -11.49
C ILE A 111 0.58 24.89 -10.12
N LYS A 112 -0.60 25.01 -9.50
CA LYS A 112 -0.88 24.30 -8.25
C LYS A 112 -0.94 22.79 -8.49
N VAL A 113 -0.03 22.06 -7.85
CA VAL A 113 0.08 20.60 -7.94
C VAL A 113 -1.20 19.92 -7.42
N LYS A 114 -1.75 18.98 -8.21
CA LYS A 114 -2.86 18.12 -7.79
C LYS A 114 -2.32 16.83 -7.18
N THR A 115 -2.76 16.50 -5.97
CA THR A 115 -2.44 15.24 -5.28
C THR A 115 -3.52 14.20 -5.50
N ILE A 116 -3.17 12.91 -5.39
CA ILE A 116 -4.13 11.81 -5.29
C ILE A 116 -4.94 12.04 -4.01
N ARG A 117 -6.25 12.24 -4.17
CA ARG A 117 -7.18 12.28 -3.03
C ARG A 117 -7.26 10.89 -2.41
N TYR A 118 -7.27 10.82 -1.08
CA TYR A 118 -7.50 9.58 -0.35
C TYR A 118 -8.85 8.96 -0.80
N PRO A 119 -8.86 7.78 -1.43
CA PRO A 119 -10.06 7.22 -2.04
C PRO A 119 -10.84 6.37 -1.03
N GLU A 120 -11.53 7.05 -0.10
CA GLU A 120 -12.26 6.42 1.03
C GLU A 120 -13.14 5.23 0.58
N GLY A 121 -13.99 5.42 -0.42
CA GLY A 121 -14.89 4.38 -0.90
C GLY A 121 -14.17 3.15 -1.49
N GLN A 122 -13.03 3.36 -2.18
CA GLN A 122 -12.24 2.24 -2.72
C GLN A 122 -11.56 1.46 -1.62
N ILE A 123 -11.09 2.16 -0.58
CA ILE A 123 -10.47 1.52 0.58
C ILE A 123 -11.53 0.73 1.34
N GLN A 124 -12.71 1.29 1.59
CA GLN A 124 -13.80 0.55 2.22
C GLN A 124 -14.21 -0.70 1.43
N SER A 125 -14.32 -0.59 0.10
CA SER A 125 -14.58 -1.73 -0.78
C SER A 125 -13.48 -2.81 -0.67
N TYR A 126 -12.22 -2.39 -0.62
CA TYR A 126 -11.09 -3.30 -0.42
C TYR A 126 -11.14 -4.00 0.93
N LEU A 127 -11.44 -3.28 2.03
CA LEU A 127 -11.61 -3.88 3.35
C LEU A 127 -12.72 -4.92 3.36
N ASN A 128 -13.88 -4.60 2.80
CA ASN A 128 -15.00 -5.54 2.67
C ASN A 128 -14.58 -6.80 1.93
N MET A 129 -13.89 -6.65 0.79
CA MET A 129 -13.42 -7.78 0.00
C MET A 129 -12.47 -8.68 0.79
N VAL A 130 -11.45 -8.14 1.46
CA VAL A 130 -10.46 -8.98 2.17
C VAL A 130 -11.04 -9.67 3.41
N VAL A 131 -11.93 -9.00 4.13
CA VAL A 131 -12.63 -9.58 5.28
C VAL A 131 -13.57 -10.70 4.81
N ASN A 132 -14.39 -10.45 3.78
CA ASN A 132 -15.31 -11.46 3.25
C ASN A 132 -14.57 -12.68 2.70
N ASN A 133 -13.44 -12.49 2.01
CA ASN A 133 -12.63 -13.60 1.50
C ASN A 133 -12.04 -14.44 2.64
N SER A 134 -11.67 -13.82 3.76
CA SER A 134 -11.21 -14.56 4.94
C SER A 134 -12.31 -15.41 5.58
N MET A 135 -13.58 -14.96 5.53
CA MET A 135 -14.71 -15.70 6.09
C MET A 135 -15.21 -16.81 5.16
N ARG A 136 -15.05 -16.65 3.84
CA ARG A 136 -15.49 -17.64 2.83
C ARG A 136 -14.58 -18.85 2.74
N ALA A 137 -13.30 -18.73 3.11
CA ALA A 137 -12.35 -19.85 3.08
C ALA A 137 -12.79 -21.04 3.97
N GLU A 138 -13.75 -20.85 4.89
CA GLU A 138 -14.35 -21.95 5.69
C GLU A 138 -15.37 -22.78 4.90
N GLY A 139 -16.08 -22.21 3.92
CA GLY A 139 -17.22 -22.87 3.29
C GLY A 139 -16.87 -23.91 2.22
N GLU A 140 -15.62 -23.92 1.75
CA GLU A 140 -15.15 -24.86 0.70
C GLU A 140 -14.40 -26.08 1.28
N GLU A 141 -13.97 -26.04 2.54
CA GLU A 141 -13.33 -27.20 3.19
C GLU A 141 -14.34 -28.24 3.70
N ASP A 142 -15.58 -27.82 3.98
CA ASP A 142 -16.66 -28.71 4.47
C ASP A 142 -17.39 -29.48 3.35
N GLU A 143 -17.30 -29.06 2.08
CA GLU A 143 -17.99 -29.72 0.95
C GLU A 143 -17.11 -30.75 0.19
N ALA A 144 -15.81 -30.81 0.48
CA ALA A 144 -14.88 -31.75 -0.17
C ALA A 144 -14.77 -33.12 0.54
N GLY A 145 -15.56 -33.35 1.60
CA GLY A 145 -15.59 -34.58 2.38
C GLY A 145 -16.96 -35.25 2.39
N ASN A 146 -17.39 -35.82 1.25
CA ASN A 146 -18.40 -36.88 1.22
C ASN A 146 -18.17 -37.84 0.05
#